data_AF-A0A957ZNY4-F1
#
_entry.id   AF-A0A957ZNY4-F1
#
_cell.length_a   1.000
_cell.length_b   1.000
_cell.length_c   1.000
_cell.angle_alpha   90.00
_cell.angle_beta   90.00
_cell.angle_gamma   90.00
#
_symmetry.space_group_name_H-M   'P 1'
#
loop_
_entity.id
_entity.type
_entity.pdbx_description
1 polymer ?
#
loop_
_entity_poly.entity_id
_entity_poly.type
_entity_poly.pdbx_seq_one_letter_code
_entity_poly.pdbx_strand_id
1 'polypeptide(L)'
;TIAIAKKCGARVYQSKFVNFAVARNAALQHGRDVGAEWVLFVDADERVTPELAQEVQWVIHEENGLMGWWVPRYNVMWGHTMRGGGWYPDYQLRLMRVDAAQYDPERQVHEIVILDGPAGHLKEHLIHYNYDTLTQFRRKQNRYIDFEAKILKEKGVRAKPWTYLTMPLREFHRRYISLKGYKDGWVGLQVCGLMSWYMFVTYQRLRKL
;
A
#
# COMPACT_ATOMS: atom_id res chain seq x y z
N THR A 1 10.38 -16.31 11.96
CA THR A 1 10.79 -15.55 10.76
C THR A 1 12.25 -15.73 10.40
N ILE A 2 13.21 -15.25 11.21
CA ILE A 2 14.66 -15.28 10.88
C ILE A 2 15.17 -16.69 10.51
N ALA A 3 14.88 -17.70 11.33
CA ALA A 3 15.31 -19.07 11.08
C ALA A 3 14.78 -19.63 9.74
N ILE A 4 13.53 -19.32 9.41
CA ILE A 4 12.90 -19.72 8.14
C ILE A 4 13.60 -19.02 6.97
N ALA A 5 13.81 -17.70 7.07
CA ALA A 5 14.48 -16.93 6.01
C ALA A 5 15.89 -17.48 5.70
N LYS A 6 16.68 -17.76 6.74
CA LYS A 6 18.02 -18.38 6.59
C LYS A 6 17.92 -19.77 5.95
N LYS A 7 16.97 -20.61 6.38
CA LYS A 7 16.75 -21.96 5.81
C LYS A 7 16.38 -21.90 4.33
N CYS A 8 15.69 -20.85 3.90
CA CYS A 8 15.35 -20.59 2.50
C CYS A 8 16.47 -19.90 1.70
N GLY A 9 17.67 -19.73 2.27
CA GLY A 9 18.84 -19.17 1.57
C GLY A 9 18.96 -17.65 1.62
N ALA A 10 18.09 -16.94 2.36
CA ALA A 10 18.20 -15.49 2.49
C ALA A 10 19.39 -15.10 3.39
N ARG A 11 20.15 -14.09 2.97
CA ARG A 11 21.06 -13.37 3.87
C ARG A 11 20.22 -12.51 4.81
N VAL A 12 20.44 -12.64 6.11
CA VAL A 12 19.65 -11.94 7.13
C VAL A 12 20.50 -10.93 7.87
N TYR A 13 20.10 -9.67 7.77
CA TYR A 13 20.67 -8.55 8.52
C TYR A 13 19.66 -8.09 9.57
N GLN A 14 20.16 -7.82 10.77
CA GLN A 14 19.32 -7.38 11.89
C GLN A 14 19.73 -5.98 12.32
N SER A 15 18.73 -5.13 12.54
CA SER A 15 18.89 -3.82 13.12
C SER A 15 17.83 -3.62 14.21
N LYS A 16 18.10 -2.70 15.15
CA LYS A 16 17.10 -2.31 16.14
C LYS A 16 15.95 -1.59 15.40
N PHE A 17 14.73 -2.11 15.54
CA PHE A 17 13.56 -1.45 14.98
C PHE A 17 13.23 -0.18 15.78
N VAL A 18 13.31 0.98 15.13
CA VAL A 18 12.89 2.27 15.69
C VAL A 18 11.55 2.65 15.10
N ASN A 19 11.50 2.74 13.78
CA ASN A 19 10.30 2.86 12.96
C ASN A 19 10.60 2.24 11.59
N PHE A 20 9.60 2.21 10.72
CA PHE A 20 9.79 1.66 9.38
C PHE A 20 10.83 2.47 8.59
N ALA A 21 10.83 3.81 8.68
CA ALA A 21 11.64 4.66 7.79
C ALA A 21 13.13 4.45 8.05
N VAL A 22 13.48 4.36 9.34
CA VAL A 22 14.83 3.98 9.81
C VAL A 22 15.20 2.58 9.33
N ALA A 23 14.27 1.62 9.36
CA ALA A 23 14.53 0.27 8.87
C ALA A 23 14.75 0.21 7.35
N ARG A 24 13.99 0.98 6.57
CA ARG A 24 14.16 1.11 5.10
C ARG A 24 15.48 1.80 4.76
N ASN A 25 15.83 2.88 5.46
CA ASN A 25 17.11 3.55 5.28
C ASN A 25 18.30 2.65 5.64
N ALA A 26 18.19 1.85 6.69
CA ALA A 26 19.22 0.86 7.03
C ALA A 26 19.38 -0.20 5.92
N ALA A 27 18.27 -0.63 5.30
CA ALA A 27 18.31 -1.55 4.17
C ALA A 27 18.93 -0.91 2.91
N LEU A 28 18.61 0.36 2.62
CA LEU A 28 19.26 1.12 1.54
C LEU A 28 20.75 1.25 1.80
N GLN A 29 21.15 1.65 3.01
CA GLN A 29 22.56 1.77 3.37
C GLN A 29 23.30 0.44 3.18
N HIS A 30 22.72 -0.65 3.66
CA HIS A 30 23.30 -1.98 3.46
C HIS A 30 23.43 -2.33 1.96
N GLY A 31 22.45 -1.95 1.13
CA GLY A 31 22.53 -2.06 -0.32
C GLY A 31 23.76 -1.36 -0.89
N ARG A 32 24.06 -0.13 -0.44
CA ARG A 32 25.28 0.60 -0.84
C ARG A 32 26.55 -0.14 -0.41
N ASP A 33 26.58 -0.61 0.84
CA ASP A 33 27.74 -1.29 1.41
C ASP A 33 28.13 -2.57 0.65
N VAL A 34 27.14 -3.25 0.05
CA VAL A 34 27.37 -4.46 -0.78
C VAL A 34 27.49 -4.15 -2.28
N GLY A 35 27.51 -2.88 -2.67
CA GLY A 35 27.64 -2.43 -4.06
C GLY A 35 26.40 -2.67 -4.93
N ALA A 36 25.21 -2.73 -4.34
CA ALA A 36 23.96 -2.81 -5.10
C ALA A 36 23.58 -1.44 -5.67
N GLU A 37 23.30 -1.38 -6.98
CA GLU A 37 22.83 -0.16 -7.65
C GLU A 37 21.33 0.06 -7.46
N TRP A 38 20.56 -1.03 -7.43
CA TRP A 38 19.10 -1.03 -7.31
C TRP A 38 18.64 -1.87 -6.11
N VAL A 39 17.57 -1.41 -5.46
CA VAL A 39 16.87 -2.15 -4.41
C VAL A 39 15.40 -2.27 -4.77
N LEU A 40 14.88 -3.50 -4.74
CA LEU A 40 13.45 -3.80 -4.78
C LEU A 40 12.98 -4.13 -3.37
N PHE A 41 12.11 -3.30 -2.81
CA PHE A 41 11.46 -3.56 -1.55
C PHE A 41 10.26 -4.49 -1.72
N VAL A 42 10.24 -5.60 -0.99
CA VAL A 42 9.13 -6.57 -0.98
C VAL A 42 8.77 -6.86 0.48
N ASP A 43 7.49 -6.68 0.82
CA ASP A 43 7.02 -6.99 2.17
C ASP A 43 6.79 -8.51 2.33
N ALA A 44 6.78 -9.02 3.57
CA ALA A 44 6.71 -10.46 3.83
C ALA A 44 5.38 -11.12 3.36
N ASP A 45 4.33 -10.32 3.21
CA ASP A 45 3.01 -10.65 2.68
C ASP A 45 2.86 -10.35 1.18
N GLU A 46 3.94 -9.96 0.50
CA GLU A 46 3.98 -9.72 -0.94
C GLU A 46 4.74 -10.82 -1.68
N ARG A 47 4.39 -11.04 -2.95
CA ARG A 47 5.06 -11.97 -3.86
C ARG A 47 5.35 -11.28 -5.19
N VAL A 48 6.60 -11.41 -5.64
CA VAL A 48 7.03 -11.04 -6.98
C VAL A 48 6.63 -12.16 -7.94
N THR A 49 5.86 -11.85 -8.98
CA THR A 49 5.53 -12.84 -10.01
C THR A 49 6.71 -13.05 -10.96
N PRO A 50 6.77 -14.18 -11.69
CA PRO A 50 7.80 -14.39 -12.71
C PRO A 50 7.86 -13.26 -13.75
N GLU A 51 6.71 -12.71 -14.13
CA GLU A 51 6.58 -11.63 -15.11
C GLU A 51 7.15 -10.32 -14.54
N LEU A 52 6.82 -9.98 -13.29
CA LEU A 52 7.41 -8.82 -12.62
C LEU A 52 8.92 -8.99 -12.43
N ALA A 53 9.40 -10.18 -12.12
CA ALA A 53 10.83 -10.44 -12.01
C ALA A 53 11.55 -10.19 -13.34
N GLN A 54 10.97 -10.63 -14.46
CA GLN A 54 11.51 -10.37 -15.80
C GLN A 54 11.49 -8.89 -16.15
N GLU A 55 10.38 -8.19 -15.89
CA GLU A 55 10.28 -6.75 -16.15
C GLU A 55 11.29 -5.95 -15.32
N VAL A 56 11.44 -6.28 -14.02
CA VAL A 56 12.45 -5.66 -13.15
C VAL A 56 13.86 -5.88 -13.70
N GLN A 57 14.19 -7.12 -14.08
CA GLN A 57 15.50 -7.40 -14.67
C GLN A 57 15.74 -6.63 -15.96
N TRP A 58 14.72 -6.40 -16.77
CA TRP A 58 14.84 -5.62 -17.99
C TRP A 58 15.08 -4.14 -17.68
N VAL A 59 14.24 -3.51 -16.85
CA VAL A 59 14.32 -2.05 -16.62
C VAL A 59 15.58 -1.60 -15.87
N ILE A 60 16.18 -2.46 -15.05
CA ILE A 60 17.40 -2.08 -14.30
C ILE A 60 18.66 -2.06 -15.19
N HIS A 61 18.61 -2.69 -16.37
CA HIS A 61 19.69 -2.67 -17.36
C HIS A 61 19.44 -1.63 -18.47
N GLU A 62 18.28 -0.99 -18.49
CA GLU A 62 17.95 0.01 -19.50
C GLU A 62 18.46 1.39 -19.08
N GLU A 63 19.19 2.06 -19.97
CA GLU A 63 19.64 3.45 -19.77
C GLU A 63 18.52 4.43 -20.12
N ASN A 64 17.56 4.60 -19.21
CA ASN A 64 16.42 5.51 -19.37
C ASN A 64 16.47 6.73 -18.43
N GLY A 65 17.52 6.85 -17.61
CA GLY A 65 17.70 7.95 -16.65
C GLY A 65 16.69 7.97 -15.51
N LEU A 66 15.91 6.90 -15.32
CA LEU A 66 14.96 6.79 -14.22
C LEU A 66 15.67 6.31 -12.96
N MET A 67 15.26 6.89 -11.83
CA MET A 67 15.85 6.62 -10.51
C MET A 67 14.96 5.69 -9.67
N GLY A 68 13.73 5.43 -10.11
CA GLY A 68 12.79 4.55 -9.42
C GLY A 68 11.62 4.13 -10.28
N TRP A 69 10.86 3.15 -9.77
CA TRP A 69 9.72 2.57 -10.46
C TRP A 69 8.56 2.29 -9.51
N TRP A 70 7.41 2.84 -9.88
CA TRP A 70 6.13 2.52 -9.28
C TRP A 70 5.67 1.15 -9.76
N VAL A 71 5.51 0.23 -8.81
CA VAL A 71 5.09 -1.14 -9.08
C VAL A 71 3.61 -1.28 -8.71
N PRO A 72 2.73 -1.65 -9.65
CA PRO A 72 1.34 -1.89 -9.36
C PRO A 72 1.19 -3.17 -8.51
N ARG A 73 0.18 -3.18 -7.64
CA ARG A 73 -0.04 -4.29 -6.72
C ARG A 73 -1.47 -4.80 -6.79
N TYR A 74 -1.61 -6.12 -6.91
CA TYR A 74 -2.87 -6.82 -6.68
C TYR A 74 -3.08 -7.03 -5.20
N ASN A 75 -4.20 -6.52 -4.68
CA ASN A 75 -4.61 -6.80 -3.31
C ASN A 75 -5.49 -8.04 -3.28
N VAL A 76 -5.05 -9.09 -2.57
CA VAL A 76 -5.82 -10.31 -2.32
C VAL A 76 -6.57 -10.17 -1.01
N MET A 77 -7.89 -10.40 -1.06
CA MET A 77 -8.79 -10.35 0.09
C MET A 77 -9.61 -11.63 0.13
N TRP A 78 -9.51 -12.38 1.22
CA TRP A 78 -10.23 -13.65 1.41
C TRP A 78 -10.00 -14.63 0.24
N GLY A 79 -8.78 -14.67 -0.29
CA GLY A 79 -8.41 -15.48 -1.45
C GLY A 79 -8.83 -14.91 -2.81
N HIS A 80 -9.54 -13.79 -2.86
CA HIS A 80 -9.95 -13.14 -4.11
C HIS A 80 -9.01 -11.99 -4.48
N THR A 81 -8.50 -11.99 -5.71
CA THR A 81 -7.66 -10.92 -6.24
C THR A 81 -8.53 -9.75 -6.69
N MET A 82 -8.46 -8.63 -5.96
CA MET A 82 -9.24 -7.43 -6.25
C MET A 82 -8.76 -6.75 -7.54
N ARG A 83 -9.68 -6.51 -8.47
CA ARG A 83 -9.43 -5.85 -9.77
C ARG A 83 -10.05 -4.46 -9.87
N GLY A 84 -11.01 -4.13 -9.00
CA GLY A 84 -11.70 -2.85 -8.95
C GLY A 84 -11.85 -2.31 -7.52
N GLY A 85 -12.81 -1.41 -7.32
CA GLY A 85 -13.12 -0.85 -5.99
C GLY A 85 -12.07 0.12 -5.42
N GLY A 86 -11.10 0.52 -6.27
CA GLY A 86 -9.95 1.33 -5.88
C GLY A 86 -8.81 0.53 -5.25
N TRP A 87 -8.83 -0.80 -5.38
CA TRP A 87 -7.76 -1.68 -4.88
C TRP A 87 -6.71 -2.03 -5.93
N TYR A 88 -6.96 -1.66 -7.19
CA TYR A 88 -6.07 -1.90 -8.31
C TYR A 88 -6.30 -0.84 -9.42
N PRO A 89 -5.23 -0.34 -10.10
CA PRO A 89 -3.83 -0.54 -9.75
C PRO A 89 -3.44 0.28 -8.51
N ASP A 90 -2.87 -0.40 -7.52
CA ASP A 90 -2.30 0.20 -6.30
C ASP A 90 -0.80 0.34 -6.50
N TYR A 91 -0.36 1.49 -7.01
CA TYR A 91 1.05 1.75 -7.29
C TYR A 91 1.81 2.10 -6.02
N GLN A 92 2.94 1.41 -5.81
CA GLN A 92 3.87 1.66 -4.72
C GLN A 92 5.28 1.81 -5.28
N LEU A 93 6.02 2.83 -4.84
CA LEU A 93 7.42 3.01 -5.24
C LEU A 93 8.27 1.96 -4.54
N ARG A 94 8.57 0.86 -5.24
CA ARG A 94 9.22 -0.34 -4.65
C ARG A 94 10.62 -0.58 -5.18
N LEU A 95 10.87 -0.30 -6.46
CA LEU A 95 12.19 -0.41 -7.07
C LEU A 95 12.82 0.98 -7.17
N MET A 96 14.04 1.14 -6.67
CA MET A 96 14.72 2.43 -6.63
C MET A 96 16.22 2.25 -6.67
N ARG A 97 16.92 3.22 -7.24
CA ARG A 97 18.37 3.28 -7.13
C ARG A 97 18.76 3.64 -5.72
N VAL A 98 19.82 2.99 -5.24
CA VAL A 98 20.23 3.13 -3.84
C VAL A 98 20.87 4.49 -3.57
N ASP A 99 21.53 5.10 -4.57
CA ASP A 99 22.12 6.44 -4.49
C ASP A 99 21.06 7.56 -4.49
N ALA A 100 19.91 7.34 -5.13
CA ALA A 100 18.87 8.34 -5.31
C ALA A 100 17.70 8.27 -4.29
N ALA A 101 17.64 7.23 -3.46
CA ALA A 101 16.52 7.03 -2.53
C ALA A 101 16.87 7.34 -1.06
N GLN A 102 15.96 8.03 -0.38
CA GLN A 102 15.99 8.24 1.07
C GLN A 102 14.57 8.26 1.65
N TYR A 103 14.38 7.69 2.82
CA TYR A 103 13.12 7.79 3.57
C TYR A 103 13.23 8.89 4.63
N ASP A 104 12.21 9.72 4.78
CA ASP A 104 12.14 10.74 5.83
C ASP A 104 12.00 10.07 7.23
N PRO A 105 13.00 10.17 8.12
CA PRO A 105 12.96 9.54 9.43
C PRO A 105 12.00 10.23 10.41
N GLU A 106 11.58 11.47 10.16
CA GLU A 106 10.70 12.24 11.04
C GLU A 106 9.22 11.80 10.88
N ARG A 107 8.86 11.20 9.75
CA ARG A 107 7.52 10.65 9.51
C ARG A 107 7.41 9.20 10.00
N GLN A 108 6.81 9.03 11.18
CA GLN A 108 6.61 7.71 11.79
C GLN A 108 5.52 6.84 11.10
N VAL A 109 4.66 7.43 10.26
CA VAL A 109 3.52 6.75 9.60
C VAL A 109 3.41 7.23 8.15
N HIS A 110 3.15 6.31 7.22
CA HIS A 110 3.16 6.56 5.76
C HIS A 110 4.52 7.07 5.28
N GLU A 111 5.53 6.21 5.34
CA GLU A 111 6.87 6.53 4.87
C GLU A 111 6.81 7.06 3.45
N ILE A 112 7.30 8.28 3.25
CA ILE A 112 7.44 8.85 1.91
C ILE A 112 8.88 8.64 1.51
N VAL A 113 9.07 7.92 0.40
CA VAL A 113 10.34 7.88 -0.29
C VAL A 113 10.57 9.25 -0.91
N ILE A 114 11.65 9.89 -0.51
CA ILE A 114 12.24 11.03 -1.21
C ILE A 114 13.17 10.43 -2.25
N LEU A 115 12.77 10.55 -3.52
CA LEU A 115 13.55 10.08 -4.66
C LEU A 115 14.15 11.28 -5.38
N ASP A 116 15.47 11.29 -5.54
CA ASP A 116 16.19 12.30 -6.29
C ASP A 116 16.23 11.92 -7.78
N GLY A 117 15.18 12.29 -8.50
CA GLY A 117 15.06 12.09 -9.95
C GLY A 117 13.72 11.48 -10.40
N PRO A 118 13.56 11.25 -11.71
CA PRO A 118 12.30 10.78 -12.27
C PRO A 118 12.02 9.32 -11.95
N ALA A 119 10.73 8.97 -11.83
CA ALA A 119 10.28 7.60 -11.62
C ALA A 119 9.34 7.13 -12.74
N GLY A 120 9.56 5.90 -13.23
CA GLY A 120 8.69 5.22 -14.19
C GLY A 120 7.58 4.41 -13.52
N HIS A 121 6.75 3.77 -14.33
CA HIS A 121 5.73 2.82 -13.86
C HIS A 121 5.95 1.47 -14.54
N LEU A 122 6.02 0.41 -13.73
CA LEU A 122 6.02 -0.96 -14.22
C LEU A 122 4.61 -1.39 -14.61
N LYS A 123 4.53 -2.35 -15.53
CA LYS A 123 3.27 -2.91 -16.00
C LYS A 123 2.89 -4.15 -15.19
N GLU A 124 3.85 -4.97 -14.82
CA GLU A 124 3.66 -6.21 -14.08
C GLU A 124 3.55 -5.97 -12.57
N HIS A 125 2.98 -6.95 -11.85
CA HIS A 125 2.36 -6.68 -10.56
C HIS A 125 2.99 -7.45 -9.40
N LEU A 126 3.01 -6.83 -8.23
CA LEU A 126 3.15 -7.54 -6.95
C LEU A 126 1.81 -8.18 -6.57
N ILE A 127 1.85 -9.38 -6.01
CA ILE A 127 0.68 -9.98 -5.34
C ILE A 127 0.81 -9.71 -3.85
N HIS A 128 -0.19 -9.08 -3.25
CA HIS A 128 -0.21 -8.72 -1.84
C HIS A 128 -1.37 -9.38 -1.11
N TYR A 129 -1.02 -10.28 -0.19
CA TYR A 129 -1.96 -10.98 0.66
C TYR A 129 -2.39 -10.08 1.82
N ASN A 130 -3.30 -9.14 1.53
CA ASN A 130 -3.62 -8.04 2.43
C ASN A 130 -4.53 -8.46 3.59
N TYR A 131 -5.58 -9.25 3.31
CA TYR A 131 -6.53 -9.71 4.32
C TYR A 131 -6.92 -11.16 4.13
N ASP A 132 -6.58 -11.99 5.11
CA ASP A 132 -6.96 -13.40 5.11
C ASP A 132 -8.39 -13.59 5.64
N THR A 133 -8.84 -12.72 6.56
CA THR A 133 -10.15 -12.84 7.22
C THR A 133 -10.90 -11.52 7.31
N LEU A 134 -12.24 -11.59 7.34
CA LEU A 134 -13.09 -10.41 7.48
C LEU A 134 -12.88 -9.72 8.83
N THR A 135 -12.53 -10.49 9.86
CA THR A 135 -12.19 -9.98 11.20
C THR A 135 -10.94 -9.11 11.17
N GLN A 136 -9.89 -9.53 10.47
CA GLN A 136 -8.67 -8.74 10.30
C GLN A 136 -8.96 -7.42 9.59
N PHE A 137 -9.77 -7.47 8.52
CA PHE A 137 -10.23 -6.30 7.79
C PHE A 137 -10.98 -5.33 8.71
N ARG A 138 -12.02 -5.80 9.42
CA ARG A 138 -12.80 -5.00 10.39
C ARG A 138 -11.93 -4.33 11.45
N ARG A 139 -10.99 -5.08 12.04
CA ARG A 139 -10.07 -4.55 13.06
C ARG A 139 -9.19 -3.42 12.51
N LYS A 140 -8.68 -3.55 11.29
CA LYS A 140 -7.86 -2.51 10.66
C LYS A 140 -8.68 -1.29 10.30
N GLN A 141 -9.87 -1.49 9.72
CA GLN A 141 -10.80 -0.41 9.38
C GLN A 141 -11.25 0.38 10.61
N ASN A 142 -11.54 -0.28 11.73
CA ASN A 142 -11.89 0.40 12.97
C ASN A 142 -10.84 1.41 13.45
N ARG A 143 -9.55 1.13 13.22
CA ARG A 143 -8.47 2.09 13.52
C ARG A 143 -8.45 3.24 12.51
N TYR A 144 -8.61 2.94 11.22
CA TYR A 144 -8.62 3.97 10.17
C TYR A 144 -9.76 4.97 10.31
N ILE A 145 -10.95 4.51 10.73
CA ILE A 145 -12.10 5.38 10.98
C ILE A 145 -11.77 6.48 12.00
N ASP A 146 -11.03 6.17 13.08
CA ASP A 146 -10.64 7.17 14.08
C ASP A 146 -9.67 8.20 13.51
N PHE A 147 -8.70 7.76 12.72
CA PHE A 147 -7.76 8.66 12.04
C PHE A 147 -8.48 9.56 11.04
N GLU A 148 -9.36 8.99 10.21
CA GLU A 148 -10.08 9.74 9.20
C GLU A 148 -11.05 10.75 9.82
N ALA A 149 -11.73 10.39 10.91
CA ALA A 149 -12.57 11.32 11.66
C ALA A 149 -11.76 12.51 12.22
N LYS A 150 -10.56 12.28 12.75
CA LYS A 150 -9.66 13.36 13.21
C LYS A 150 -9.24 14.28 12.07
N ILE A 151 -8.81 13.70 10.93
CA ILE A 151 -8.43 14.48 9.74
C ILE A 151 -9.60 15.33 9.24
N LEU A 152 -10.82 14.80 9.22
CA LEU A 152 -12.00 15.57 8.83
C LEU A 152 -12.29 16.74 9.80
N LYS A 153 -12.10 16.52 11.10
CA LYS A 153 -12.24 17.57 12.12
C LYS A 153 -11.20 18.66 11.95
N GLU A 154 -9.94 18.31 11.75
CA GLU A 154 -8.83 19.25 11.50
C GLU A 154 -9.06 20.06 10.23
N LYS A 155 -9.68 19.47 9.20
CA LYS A 155 -10.13 20.17 7.99
C LYS A 155 -11.38 21.03 8.18
N GLY A 156 -11.93 21.11 9.40
CA GLY A 156 -13.12 21.90 9.71
C GLY A 156 -14.42 21.35 9.13
N VAL A 157 -14.47 20.07 8.74
CA VAL A 157 -15.66 19.46 8.15
C VAL A 157 -16.76 19.33 9.21
N ARG A 158 -17.95 19.87 8.91
CA ARG A 158 -19.14 19.74 9.76
C ARG A 158 -20.17 18.85 9.10
N ALA A 159 -20.48 17.72 9.74
CA ALA A 159 -21.47 16.76 9.25
C ALA A 159 -22.89 17.32 9.41
N LYS A 160 -23.62 17.44 8.29
CA LYS A 160 -25.05 17.80 8.28
C LYS A 160 -25.90 16.52 8.33
N PRO A 161 -27.20 16.56 8.68
CA PRO A 161 -28.02 15.35 8.80
C PRO A 161 -28.06 14.48 7.53
N TRP A 162 -28.03 15.09 6.34
CA TRP A 162 -27.99 14.32 5.08
C TRP A 162 -26.62 13.70 4.80
N THR A 163 -25.53 14.21 5.38
CA THR A 163 -24.17 13.69 5.18
C THR A 163 -24.06 12.21 5.55
N TYR A 164 -24.79 11.78 6.58
CA TYR A 164 -24.84 10.39 7.03
C TYR A 164 -25.46 9.44 5.99
N LEU A 165 -26.30 9.94 5.08
CA LEU A 165 -26.86 9.14 3.99
C LEU A 165 -26.07 9.34 2.69
N THR A 166 -25.77 10.59 2.34
CA THR A 166 -25.16 10.89 1.04
C THR A 166 -23.72 10.43 0.93
N MET A 167 -22.93 10.47 2.00
CA MET A 167 -21.51 10.07 1.95
C MET A 167 -21.32 8.56 1.77
N PRO A 168 -22.01 7.67 2.52
CA PRO A 168 -21.95 6.23 2.27
C PRO A 168 -22.43 5.84 0.87
N LEU A 169 -23.52 6.45 0.38
CA LEU A 169 -24.04 6.18 -0.97
C LEU A 169 -23.05 6.64 -2.04
N ARG A 170 -22.44 7.82 -1.86
CA ARG A 170 -21.41 8.32 -2.75
C ARG A 170 -20.17 7.42 -2.76
N GLU A 171 -19.74 6.94 -1.59
CA GLU A 171 -18.59 6.04 -1.49
C GLU A 171 -18.87 4.68 -2.13
N PHE A 172 -20.08 4.14 -1.93
CA PHE A 172 -20.51 2.91 -2.61
C PHE A 172 -20.53 3.10 -4.13
N HIS A 173 -21.21 4.14 -4.63
CA HIS A 173 -21.28 4.43 -6.06
C HIS A 173 -19.89 4.61 -6.66
N ARG A 174 -19.03 5.41 -6.01
CA ARG A 174 -17.66 5.64 -6.43
C ARG A 174 -16.88 4.32 -6.51
N ARG A 175 -16.90 3.48 -5.48
CA ARG A 175 -16.10 2.24 -5.48
C ARG A 175 -16.69 1.17 -6.39
N TYR A 176 -17.98 0.91 -6.26
CA TYR A 176 -18.64 -0.18 -6.95
C TYR A 176 -18.80 0.12 -8.45
N ILE A 177 -19.24 1.32 -8.81
CA ILE A 177 -19.50 1.72 -10.21
C ILE A 177 -18.28 2.41 -10.81
N SER A 178 -17.86 3.58 -10.29
CA SER A 178 -16.82 4.39 -10.94
C SER A 178 -15.46 3.69 -10.95
N LEU A 179 -15.10 3.02 -9.85
CA LEU A 179 -13.88 2.24 -9.72
C LEU A 179 -14.07 0.76 -10.08
N LYS A 180 -15.18 0.43 -10.76
CA LYS A 180 -15.45 -0.90 -11.35
C LYS A 180 -15.39 -2.05 -10.34
N GLY A 181 -15.73 -1.81 -9.07
CA GLY A 181 -15.79 -2.85 -8.03
C GLY A 181 -16.75 -3.99 -8.36
N TYR A 182 -17.75 -3.77 -9.22
CA TYR A 182 -18.61 -4.85 -9.73
C TYR A 182 -17.85 -5.96 -10.48
N LYS A 183 -16.64 -5.70 -10.99
CA LYS A 183 -15.81 -6.71 -11.65
C LYS A 183 -15.35 -7.83 -10.71
N ASP A 184 -15.31 -7.55 -9.42
CA ASP A 184 -14.97 -8.50 -8.37
C ASP A 184 -16.18 -9.29 -7.86
N GLY A 185 -17.32 -9.21 -8.57
CA GLY A 185 -18.53 -9.96 -8.29
C GLY A 185 -19.05 -9.76 -6.86
N TRP A 186 -19.34 -10.88 -6.19
CA TRP A 186 -19.86 -10.87 -4.82
C TRP A 186 -18.86 -10.28 -3.82
N VAL A 187 -17.57 -10.57 -3.96
CA VAL A 187 -16.52 -9.99 -3.08
C VAL A 187 -16.46 -8.49 -3.26
N GLY A 188 -16.52 -8.00 -4.51
CA GLY A 188 -16.60 -6.59 -4.84
C GLY A 188 -17.77 -5.88 -4.16
N LEU A 189 -18.96 -6.47 -4.23
CA LEU A 189 -20.16 -5.95 -3.58
C LEU A 189 -19.99 -5.88 -2.05
N GLN A 190 -19.49 -6.96 -1.43
CA GLN A 190 -19.25 -7.02 0.01
C GLN A 190 -18.24 -5.96 0.48
N VAL A 191 -17.09 -5.85 -0.19
CA VAL A 191 -16.04 -4.88 0.17
C VAL A 191 -16.56 -3.46 -0.01
N CYS A 192 -17.21 -3.15 -1.13
CA CYS A 192 -17.75 -1.81 -1.38
C CYS A 192 -18.85 -1.45 -0.36
N GLY A 193 -19.72 -2.39 0.00
CA GLY A 193 -20.72 -2.22 1.05
C GLY A 193 -20.10 -1.96 2.42
N LEU A 194 -19.06 -2.72 2.80
CA LEU A 194 -18.33 -2.50 4.05
C LEU A 194 -17.64 -1.13 4.08
N MET A 195 -17.00 -0.72 2.98
CA MET A 195 -16.38 0.61 2.90
C MET A 195 -17.41 1.74 2.99
N SER A 196 -18.57 1.57 2.37
CA SER A 196 -19.71 2.49 2.52
C SER A 196 -20.19 2.57 3.97
N TRP A 197 -20.32 1.43 4.65
CA TRP A 197 -20.64 1.39 6.09
C TRP A 197 -19.57 2.08 6.95
N TYR A 198 -18.28 1.88 6.69
CA TYR A 198 -17.24 2.57 7.44
C TYR A 198 -17.25 4.08 7.21
N MET A 199 -17.57 4.54 5.99
CA MET A 199 -17.78 5.96 5.73
C MET A 199 -18.89 6.54 6.63
N PHE A 200 -20.00 5.82 6.79
CA PHE A 200 -21.06 6.22 7.73
C PHE A 200 -20.54 6.34 9.16
N VAL A 201 -19.83 5.32 9.64
CA VAL A 201 -19.26 5.29 10.99
C VAL A 201 -18.23 6.42 11.19
N THR A 202 -17.41 6.74 10.20
CA THR A 202 -16.46 7.87 10.24
C THR A 202 -17.17 9.19 10.52
N TYR A 203 -18.26 9.48 9.82
CA TYR A 203 -19.04 10.69 10.07
C TYR A 203 -19.75 10.67 11.44
N GLN A 204 -20.17 9.49 11.93
CA GLN A 204 -20.69 9.37 13.30
C GLN A 204 -19.62 9.66 14.35
N ARG A 205 -18.37 9.21 14.16
CA ARG A 205 -17.26 9.51 15.06
C ARG A 205 -16.85 10.97 14.98
N LEU A 206 -16.81 11.56 13.78
CA LEU A 206 -16.55 12.98 13.58
C LEU A 206 -17.50 13.87 14.39
N ARG A 207 -18.80 13.54 14.45
CA ARG A 207 -19.77 14.30 15.26
C ARG A 207 -19.47 14.26 16.76
N LYS A 208 -18.82 13.20 17.24
CA LYS A 208 -18.49 13.02 18.67
C LYS A 208 -17.16 13.69 19.05
N LEU A 209 -16.35 14.08 18.07
CA LEU A 209 -15.06 14.75 18.28
C LEU A 209 -15.27 16.26 18.39
#